data_AF-A0A7V9U8Y1-F1
#
_entry.id   AF-A0A7V9U8Y1-F1
#
_cell.length_a   1.000
_cell.length_b   1.000
_cell.length_c   1.000
_cell.angle_alpha   90.00
_cell.angle_beta   90.00
_cell.angle_gamma   90.00
#
_symmetry.space_group_name_H-M   'P 1'
#
loop_
_entity.id
_entity.type
_entity.pdbx_description
1 polymer ?
#
loop_
_entity_poly.entity_id
_entity_poly.type
_entity_poly.pdbx_seq_one_letter_code
_entity_poly.pdbx_strand_id
1 'polypeptide(L)' 'MSRKSVLVDADWVERSLDDPNVVLVEVDEDTTAYDKGHLRGAVKLHWKDDLQDPVRRDFVDQQQFGDLLSSRG' A
#
# COMPACT_ATOMS: atom_id res chain seq x y z
N MET A 1 -14.68 8.38 -16.39
CA MET A 1 -13.26 8.23 -16.01
C MET A 1 -12.64 7.17 -16.91
N SER A 2 -11.41 7.36 -17.40
CA SER A 2 -10.75 6.41 -18.32
C SER A 2 -9.90 5.42 -17.53
N ARG A 3 -9.81 4.15 -17.96
CA ARG A 3 -8.97 3.11 -17.33
C ARG A 3 -7.52 3.57 -17.09
N LYS A 4 -6.98 4.41 -17.97
CA LYS A 4 -5.62 4.94 -17.87
C LYS A 4 -5.38 5.85 -16.65
N SER A 5 -6.42 6.37 -16.01
CA SER A 5 -6.26 7.24 -14.83
C SER A 5 -6.22 6.49 -13.51
N VAL A 6 -6.47 5.17 -13.50
CA VAL A 6 -6.58 4.35 -12.28
C VAL A 6 -5.83 3.02 -12.36
N LEU A 7 -5.21 2.72 -13.51
CA LEU A 7 -4.48 1.48 -13.71
C LEU A 7 -3.25 1.72 -14.57
N VAL A 8 -2.13 1.18 -14.12
CA VAL A 8 -0.82 1.19 -14.79
C VAL A 8 -0.42 -0.23 -15.18
N ASP A 9 0.52 -0.35 -16.11
CA ASP A 9 1.15 -1.62 -16.47
C ASP A 9 2.49 -1.82 -15.73
N ALA A 10 3.05 -3.03 -15.83
CA ALA A 10 4.30 -3.38 -15.15
C ALA A 10 5.48 -2.55 -15.67
N ASP A 11 5.55 -2.28 -16.97
CA ASP A 11 6.60 -1.47 -17.58
C ASP A 11 6.61 -0.04 -17.04
N TRP A 12 5.44 0.54 -16.75
CA TRP A 12 5.32 1.83 -16.09
C TRP A 12 5.88 1.78 -14.67
N VAL A 13 5.52 0.74 -13.89
CA VAL A 13 6.01 0.57 -12.52
C VAL A 13 7.54 0.48 -12.48
N GLU A 14 8.14 -0.34 -13.36
CA GLU A 14 9.60 -0.50 -13.45
C GLU A 14 10.32 0.83 -13.72
N ARG A 15 9.76 1.67 -14.61
CA ARG A 15 10.31 3.00 -14.92
C ARG A 15 10.11 4.02 -13.80
N SER A 16 9.14 3.82 -12.93
CA SER A 16 8.76 4.75 -11.86
C SER A 16 9.36 4.41 -10.49
N LEU A 17 10.17 3.35 -10.38
CA LEU A 17 10.77 2.89 -9.11
C LEU A 17 11.59 3.95 -8.36
N ASP A 18 12.09 4.98 -9.07
CA ASP A 18 12.92 6.05 -8.51
C ASP A 18 12.23 7.44 -8.58
N ASP A 19 10.95 7.52 -8.96
CA ASP A 19 10.22 8.78 -8.99
C ASP A 19 9.90 9.22 -7.54
N PRO A 20 10.39 10.38 -7.08
CA PRO A 20 10.14 10.85 -5.72
C PRO A 20 8.66 11.16 -5.43
N ASN A 21 7.79 11.19 -6.44
CA ASN A 21 6.35 11.42 -6.30
C ASN A 21 5.53 10.12 -6.37
N VAL A 22 6.17 8.95 -6.49
CA VAL A 22 5.50 7.65 -6.56
C VAL A 22 5.91 6.79 -5.38
N VAL A 23 4.92 6.28 -4.65
CA VAL A 23 5.11 5.26 -3.61
C VAL A 23 4.39 4.00 -4.04
N LEU A 24 5.10 2.88 -4.06
CA LEU A 24 4.51 1.57 -4.27
C LEU A 24 4.07 0.99 -2.94
N VAL A 25 2.85 0.47 -2.89
CA VAL A 25 2.28 -0.13 -1.67
C VAL A 25 1.85 -1.56 -1.99
N GLU A 26 2.42 -2.52 -1.28
CA GLU A 26 2.01 -3.92 -1.36
C GLU A 26 0.97 -4.23 -0.28
N VAL A 27 -0.14 -4.81 -0.70
CA VAL A 27 -1.25 -5.23 0.15
C VAL A 27 -1.66 -6.62 -0.28
N ASP A 28 -1.53 -7.59 0.61
CA ASP A 28 -1.82 -9.02 0.35
C ASP A 28 -2.58 -9.63 1.54
N GLU A 29 -3.30 -10.72 1.29
CA GLU A 29 -3.88 -11.57 2.34
C GLU A 29 -2.79 -12.36 3.08
N ASP A 30 -1.80 -12.92 2.36
CA ASP A 30 -0.55 -13.47 2.92
C ASP A 30 0.50 -12.36 3.03
N THR A 31 0.46 -11.66 4.15
CA THR A 31 1.37 -10.53 4.44
C THR A 31 2.84 -10.96 4.61
N THR A 32 3.13 -12.26 4.62
CA THR A 32 4.50 -12.79 4.61
C THR A 32 5.13 -12.80 3.22
N ALA A 33 4.35 -12.62 2.15
CA ALA A 33 4.84 -12.52 0.78
C ALA A 33 5.85 -11.38 0.62
N TYR A 34 5.49 -10.18 1.08
CA TYR A 34 6.38 -9.02 1.12
C TYR A 34 7.72 -9.33 1.79
N ASP A 35 7.71 -10.03 2.93
CA ASP A 35 8.93 -10.31 3.69
C ASP A 35 9.86 -11.31 2.97
N LYS A 36 9.30 -12.15 2.08
CA LYS A 36 10.07 -13.05 1.20
C LYS A 36 10.69 -12.32 0.02
N GLY A 37 10.07 -11.24 -0.43
CA GLY A 37 10.56 -10.36 -1.48
C GLY A 37 9.47 -9.42 -1.99
N HIS A 38 9.85 -8.17 -2.24
CA HIS A 38 8.94 -7.12 -2.71
C HIS A 38 9.66 -6.20 -3.70
N LEU A 39 8.90 -5.34 -4.38
CA LEU A 39 9.46 -4.32 -5.25
C LEU A 39 10.32 -3.33 -4.45
N ARG A 40 11.44 -2.90 -5.02
CA ARG A 40 12.36 -1.95 -4.39
C ARG A 40 11.62 -0.65 -4.02
N GLY A 41 11.76 -0.24 -2.77
CA GLY A 41 11.13 0.99 -2.26
C GLY A 41 9.63 0.88 -1.96
N ALA A 42 9.01 -0.29 -2.20
CA ALA A 42 7.63 -0.50 -1.81
C ALA A 42 7.48 -0.54 -0.28
N VAL A 43 6.30 -0.15 0.21
CA VAL A 43 5.92 -0.27 1.61
C VAL A 43 4.81 -1.30 1.78
N LYS A 44 4.80 -2.01 2.91
CA LYS A 44 3.76 -2.99 3.26
C LYS A 44 2.61 -2.32 4.02
N LEU A 45 1.37 -2.61 3.63
CA LEU A 45 0.21 -2.46 4.51
C LEU A 45 -0.38 -3.84 4.82
N HIS A 46 -0.42 -4.18 6.10
CA HIS A 46 -1.00 -5.41 6.61
C HIS A 46 -2.53 -5.27 6.65
N TRP A 47 -3.25 -5.95 5.76
CA TRP A 47 -4.69 -5.73 5.57
C TRP A 47 -5.53 -5.87 6.86
N LYS A 48 -5.11 -6.77 7.75
CA LYS A 48 -5.79 -7.03 9.02
C LYS A 48 -5.37 -6.06 10.12
N ASP A 49 -4.07 -5.91 10.35
CA ASP A 49 -3.55 -5.18 11.51
C ASP A 49 -3.48 -3.67 11.29
N ASP A 50 -3.28 -3.21 10.04
CA ASP A 50 -3.18 -1.78 9.73
C ASP A 50 -4.52 -1.18 9.31
N LEU A 51 -5.40 -1.93 8.62
CA LEU A 51 -6.60 -1.38 7.96
C LEU A 51 -7.92 -1.71 8.65
N GLN A 52 -7.94 -2.60 9.64
CA GLN A 52 -9.17 -2.96 10.38
C GLN A 52 -9.16 -2.35 11.78
N ASP A 53 -10.35 -2.03 12.30
CA ASP A 53 -10.52 -1.75 13.72
C ASP A 53 -10.15 -3.01 14.54
N PRO A 54 -9.35 -2.87 15.61
CA PRO A 54 -8.85 -4.02 16.37
C PRO A 54 -9.92 -4.75 17.19
N VAL A 55 -11.13 -4.17 17.33
CA VAL A 55 -12.21 -4.71 18.17
C VAL A 55 -13.51 -4.85 17.37
N ARG A 56 -13.87 -3.83 16.61
CA ARG A 56 -15.10 -3.77 15.82
C ARG A 56 -14.87 -4.42 14.46
N ARG A 57 -15.94 -4.95 13.89
CA ARG A 57 -15.93 -5.37 12.49
C ARG A 57 -16.14 -4.14 11.61
N ASP A 58 -15.12 -3.29 11.55
CA ASP A 58 -15.11 -2.04 10.79
C ASP A 58 -13.67 -1.73 10.35
N PHE A 59 -13.52 -0.70 9.53
CA PHE A 59 -12.20 -0.17 9.14
C PHE A 59 -11.67 0.82 10.18
N VAL A 60 -10.37 1.11 10.07
CA VAL A 60 -9.80 2.27 10.75
C VAL A 60 -10.48 3.56 10.28
N ASP A 61 -10.69 4.49 11.21
CA ASP A 61 -11.29 5.79 10.92
C ASP A 61 -10.32 6.74 10.20
N GLN A 62 -10.80 7.94 9.86
CA GLN A 62 -10.01 8.94 9.14
C GLN A 62 -8.71 9.32 9.89
N GLN A 63 -8.77 9.45 11.22
CA GLN A 63 -7.62 9.84 12.01
C GLN A 63 -6.59 8.71 12.04
N GLN A 64 -7.05 7.50 12.33
CA GLN A 64 -6.21 6.30 12.36
C GLN A 64 -5.55 6.03 11.01
N PHE A 65 -6.28 6.20 9.90
CA PHE A 65 -5.72 6.07 8.56
C PHE A 65 -4.69 7.17 8.25
N GLY A 66 -4.94 8.40 8.68
CA GLY A 66 -3.98 9.50 8.55
C GLY A 66 -2.68 9.24 9.32
N ASP A 67 -2.80 8.73 10.55
CA ASP A 67 -1.66 8.35 11.39
C ASP A 67 -0.88 7.17 10.77
N LEU A 68 -1.59 6.17 10.25
CA LEU A 68 -1.00 5.04 9.53
C LEU A 68 -0.13 5.53 8.36
N LEU A 69 -0.69 6.33 7.45
CA LEU A 69 0.06 6.80 6.29
C LEU A 69 1.26 7.66 6.70
N SER A 70 1.08 8.56 7.69
CA SER A 70 2.15 9.40 8.22
C SER A 70 3.31 8.59 8.82
N SER A 71 3.04 7.40 9.36
CA SER A 71 4.07 6.52 9.93
C SER A 71 4.84 5.69 8.89
N ARG A 72 4.31 5.57 7.67
CA ARG A 72 4.85 4.71 6.60
C ARG A 72 5.62 5.50 5.52
N GLY A 73 5.62 6.84 5.58
CA GLY A 73 6.36 7.73 4.67
C GLY A 73 5.77 9.12 4.59
#